data_AF-A0A7L1DL72-F1
#
_entry.id   AF-A0A7L1DL72-F1
#
_cell.length_a   1.000
_cell.length_b   1.000
_cell.length_c   1.000
_cell.angle_alpha   90.00
_cell.angle_beta   90.00
_cell.angle_gamma   90.00
#
_symmetry.space_group_name_H-M   'P 1'
#
loop_
_entity.id
_entity.type
_entity.pdbx_description
1 polymer ?
#
loop_
_entity_poly.entity_id
_entity_poly.type
_entity_poly.pdbx_seq_one_letter_code
_entity_poly.pdbx_strand_id
1 'polypeptide(L)'
;ACALGRPPPPSWVAVRCPPAGACFSAHRANASYNAARDACGRRRGGLAWLSGESELRLLLGLLAEAAVPVSALFWVGLKRNASTCTHMGDPLRGFTWEGAAGEGDPQEVPAALGQWVKEPMRSCLTVRCAGLHLLAGPASSPSWGWKE
;
A
#
# COMPACT_ATOMS: atom_id res chain seq x y z
N ALA A 1 -2.16 6.11 0.35
CA ALA A 1 -3.20 5.77 -0.64
C ALA A 1 -4.38 5.16 0.10
N CYS A 2 -5.61 5.44 -0.34
CA CYS A 2 -6.82 4.90 0.28
C CYS A 2 -7.54 3.94 -0.68
N ALA A 3 -8.08 2.84 -0.15
CA ALA A 3 -9.12 2.04 -0.78
C ALA A 3 -10.49 2.62 -0.36
N LEU A 4 -11.30 3.06 -1.33
CA LEU A 4 -12.57 3.73 -1.07
C LEU A 4 -13.72 2.72 -0.99
N GLY A 5 -14.53 2.80 0.07
CA GLY A 5 -15.91 2.33 0.02
C GLY A 5 -16.75 3.44 -0.59
N ARG A 6 -17.47 3.16 -1.68
CA ARG A 6 -18.40 4.08 -2.40
C ARG A 6 -18.99 5.18 -1.48
N PRO A 7 -18.96 6.48 -1.85
CA PRO A 7 -19.30 7.04 -3.17
C PRO A 7 -18.12 7.90 -3.76
N PRO A 8 -18.27 8.66 -4.87
CA PRO A 8 -17.11 9.13 -5.63
C PRO A 8 -16.31 10.19 -4.87
N PRO A 9 -14.98 10.20 -5.03
CA PRO A 9 -14.10 11.19 -4.43
C PRO A 9 -14.26 12.56 -5.11
N PRO A 10 -13.81 13.65 -4.47
CA PRO A 10 -13.77 14.97 -5.09
C PRO A 10 -13.00 14.95 -6.42
N SER A 11 -13.44 15.75 -7.40
CA SER A 11 -12.92 15.77 -8.77
C SER A 11 -11.43 16.12 -8.90
N TRP A 12 -10.81 16.70 -7.87
CA TRP A 12 -9.38 17.00 -7.83
C TRP A 12 -8.51 15.83 -7.34
N VAL A 13 -9.10 14.71 -6.92
CA VAL A 13 -8.36 13.53 -6.46
C VAL A 13 -8.29 12.53 -7.61
N ALA A 14 -7.09 12.23 -8.09
CA ALA A 14 -6.88 11.14 -9.03
C ALA A 14 -7.36 9.82 -8.40
N VAL A 15 -8.22 9.09 -9.12
CA VAL A 15 -8.80 7.81 -8.70
C VAL A 15 -8.81 6.81 -9.84
N ARG A 16 -8.57 5.55 -9.48
CA ARG A 16 -8.57 4.39 -10.39
C ARG A 16 -9.36 3.26 -9.76
N CYS A 17 -10.26 2.65 -10.53
CA CYS A 17 -11.09 1.53 -10.09
C CYS A 17 -10.82 0.32 -10.99
N PRO A 18 -10.55 -0.86 -10.43
CA PRO A 18 -10.62 -2.10 -11.19
C PRO A 18 -12.08 -2.42 -11.59
N PRO A 19 -12.32 -3.31 -12.57
CA PRO A 19 -13.65 -3.78 -12.92
C PRO A 19 -14.42 -4.42 -11.75
N ALA A 20 -13.69 -5.06 -10.83
CA ALA A 20 -14.20 -5.62 -9.58
C ALA A 20 -13.19 -5.35 -8.46
N GLY A 21 -13.67 -5.07 -7.25
CA GLY A 21 -12.82 -4.75 -6.09
C GLY A 21 -12.94 -3.28 -5.64
N ALA A 22 -11.95 -2.81 -4.88
CA ALA A 22 -11.95 -1.46 -4.32
C ALA A 22 -11.31 -0.43 -5.27
N CYS A 23 -11.85 0.81 -5.27
CA CYS A 23 -11.22 1.93 -5.96
C CYS A 23 -10.08 2.52 -5.14
N PHE A 24 -9.01 2.96 -5.79
CA PHE A 24 -7.85 3.56 -5.15
C PHE A 24 -7.80 5.08 -5.36
N SER A 25 -7.31 5.80 -4.35
CA SER A 25 -7.03 7.23 -4.40
C SER A 25 -5.66 7.56 -3.78
N ALA A 26 -4.95 8.52 -4.36
CA ALA A 26 -3.65 8.99 -3.89
C ALA A 26 -3.78 10.35 -3.20
N HIS A 27 -3.10 10.51 -2.05
CA HIS A 27 -3.14 11.73 -1.24
C HIS A 27 -1.72 12.08 -0.82
N ARG A 28 -1.26 13.30 -1.09
CA ARG A 28 0.13 13.76 -0.89
C ARG A 28 0.41 14.38 0.49
N ALA A 29 -0.52 14.25 1.43
CA ALA A 29 -0.36 14.84 2.76
C ALA A 29 0.82 14.22 3.51
N ASN A 30 1.71 15.04 4.07
CA ASN A 30 2.75 14.57 4.97
C ASN A 30 2.11 14.20 6.31
N ALA A 31 1.92 12.91 6.55
CA ALA A 31 1.18 12.39 7.69
C ALA A 31 1.81 11.10 8.22
N SER A 32 1.63 10.83 9.52
CA SER A 32 1.93 9.52 10.11
C SER A 32 1.01 8.44 9.54
N TYR A 33 1.40 7.18 9.69
CA TYR A 33 0.57 6.05 9.27
C TYR A 33 -0.85 6.11 9.85
N ASN A 34 -0.97 6.33 11.17
CA ASN A 34 -2.27 6.41 11.84
C ASN A 34 -3.10 7.58 11.31
N ALA A 35 -2.49 8.75 11.13
CA ALA A 35 -3.20 9.91 10.57
C ALA A 35 -3.67 9.67 9.12
N ALA A 36 -2.87 8.97 8.31
CA ALA A 36 -3.25 8.57 6.95
C ALA A 36 -4.40 7.54 6.97
N ARG A 37 -4.34 6.55 7.86
CA ARG A 37 -5.41 5.56 8.10
C ARG A 37 -6.72 6.24 8.47
N ASP A 38 -6.69 7.13 9.45
CA ASP A 38 -7.89 7.84 9.93
C ASP A 38 -8.43 8.80 8.85
N ALA A 39 -7.56 9.37 8.02
CA ALA A 39 -7.96 10.15 6.85
C ALA A 39 -8.67 9.28 5.80
N CYS A 40 -8.20 8.06 5.54
CA CYS A 40 -8.90 7.12 4.66
C CYS A 40 -10.24 6.65 5.28
N GLY A 41 -10.29 6.41 6.59
CA GLY A 41 -11.51 6.10 7.33
C GLY A 41 -12.60 7.18 7.18
N ARG A 42 -12.23 8.46 7.29
CA ARG A 42 -13.13 9.60 7.03
C ARG A 42 -13.69 9.66 5.61
N ARG A 43 -13.04 8.97 4.65
CA ARG A 43 -13.50 8.80 3.27
C ARG A 43 -14.30 7.50 3.07
N ARG A 44 -14.79 6.90 4.17
CA ARG A 44 -15.56 5.63 4.17
C ARG A 44 -14.76 4.47 3.57
N GLY A 45 -13.46 4.45 3.80
CA GLY A 45 -12.54 3.45 3.28
C GLY A 45 -11.43 3.09 4.26
N GLY A 46 -10.39 2.44 3.77
CA GLY A 46 -9.19 2.08 4.52
C GLY A 46 -7.93 2.53 3.79
N LEU A 47 -6.76 2.30 4.38
CA LEU A 47 -5.53 2.35 3.61
C LEU A 47 -5.61 1.32 2.47
N ALA A 48 -4.99 1.63 1.34
CA ALA A 48 -5.00 0.74 0.19
C ALA A 48 -4.36 -0.61 0.53
N TRP A 49 -4.99 -1.71 0.10
CA TRP A 49 -4.45 -3.07 0.19
C TRP A 49 -4.46 -3.70 -1.22
N LEU A 50 -3.63 -4.72 -1.42
CA LEU A 50 -3.45 -5.37 -2.71
C LEU A 50 -3.56 -6.89 -2.54
N SER A 51 -4.46 -7.52 -3.30
CA SER A 51 -4.53 -8.97 -3.49
C SER A 51 -3.55 -9.48 -4.54
N GLY A 52 -3.11 -8.63 -5.47
CA GLY A 52 -2.16 -9.05 -6.49
C GLY A 52 -1.62 -7.95 -7.40
N GLU A 53 -0.97 -8.38 -8.48
CA GLU A 53 -0.24 -7.50 -9.41
C GLU A 53 -1.13 -6.54 -10.20
N SER A 54 -2.39 -6.89 -10.44
CA SER A 54 -3.34 -6.03 -11.17
C SER A 54 -3.61 -4.74 -10.40
N GLU A 55 -3.85 -4.84 -9.10
CA GLU A 55 -4.10 -3.69 -8.23
C GLU A 55 -2.82 -2.89 -7.99
N LEU A 56 -1.67 -3.57 -7.90
CA LEU A 56 -0.37 -2.91 -7.84
C LEU A 56 -0.15 -2.03 -9.08
N ARG A 57 -0.41 -2.56 -10.29
CA ARG A 57 -0.30 -1.79 -11.54
C ARG A 57 -1.26 -0.61 -11.56
N LEU A 58 -2.50 -0.79 -11.08
CA LEU A 58 -3.46 0.31 -10.96
C LEU A 58 -2.98 1.39 -9.99
N LEU A 59 -2.42 1.01 -8.84
CA LEU A 59 -1.88 1.93 -7.84
C LEU A 59 -0.67 2.69 -8.38
N LEU A 60 0.25 2.02 -9.09
CA LEU A 60 1.41 2.67 -9.72
C LEU A 60 0.99 3.66 -10.80
N GLY A 61 0.05 3.29 -11.67
CA GLY A 61 -0.50 4.18 -12.70
C GLY A 61 -1.18 5.40 -12.09
N LEU A 62 -1.95 5.20 -11.01
CA LEU A 62 -2.57 6.29 -10.25
C LEU A 62 -1.53 7.28 -9.69
N LEU A 63 -0.43 6.79 -9.15
CA LEU A 63 0.63 7.66 -8.60
C LEU A 63 1.38 8.41 -9.70
N ALA A 64 1.59 7.79 -10.87
CA ALA A 64 2.20 8.44 -12.03
C ALA A 64 1.32 9.60 -12.54
N GLU A 65 0.02 9.41 -12.69
CA GLU A 65 -0.94 10.45 -13.11
C GLU A 65 -1.06 11.56 -12.08
N ALA A 66 -1.03 11.20 -10.81
CA ALA A 66 -0.97 12.15 -9.73
C ALA A 66 0.40 12.86 -9.66
N ALA A 67 1.22 12.85 -10.72
CA ALA A 67 2.50 13.53 -10.92
C ALA A 67 3.43 13.48 -9.70
N VAL A 68 3.41 12.35 -9.01
CA VAL A 68 4.08 12.18 -7.72
C VAL A 68 5.60 12.28 -7.92
N PRO A 69 6.31 13.07 -7.09
CA PRO A 69 7.76 13.13 -7.17
C PRO A 69 8.39 11.74 -6.98
N VAL A 70 9.42 11.46 -7.77
CA VAL A 70 10.31 10.32 -7.51
C VAL A 70 10.85 10.44 -6.08
N SER A 71 11.00 9.32 -5.36
CA SER A 71 11.33 9.20 -3.92
C SER A 71 10.19 9.46 -2.92
N ALA A 72 8.97 9.73 -3.39
CA ALA A 72 7.83 9.86 -2.49
C ALA A 72 7.40 8.51 -1.89
N LEU A 73 7.00 8.53 -0.62
CA LEU A 73 6.47 7.39 0.13
C LEU A 73 4.96 7.56 0.33
N PHE A 74 4.18 6.53 -0.01
CA PHE A 74 2.74 6.52 0.22
C PHE A 74 2.36 5.40 1.17
N TRP A 75 1.78 5.75 2.32
CA TRP A 75 1.23 4.75 3.23
C TRP A 75 0.16 3.89 2.55
N VAL A 76 0.27 2.59 2.74
CA VAL A 76 -0.70 1.56 2.35
C VAL A 76 -1.04 0.74 3.58
N GLY A 77 -2.02 -0.16 3.53
CA GLY A 77 -2.47 -0.96 4.66
C GLY A 77 -1.46 -2.01 5.13
N LEU A 78 -0.20 -1.96 4.70
CA LEU A 78 0.80 -2.98 5.00
C LEU A 78 1.39 -2.76 6.40
N LYS A 79 1.16 -3.70 7.32
CA LYS A 79 1.57 -3.57 8.73
C LYS A 79 1.98 -4.92 9.33
N ARG A 80 2.97 -4.86 10.21
CA ARG A 80 3.37 -5.96 11.09
C ARG A 80 3.08 -5.58 12.53
N ASN A 81 2.29 -6.40 13.22
CA ASN A 81 1.95 -6.17 14.62
C ASN A 81 3.11 -6.53 15.56
N ALA A 82 3.08 -6.00 16.78
CA ALA A 82 3.91 -6.56 17.85
C ALA A 82 3.56 -8.05 18.02
N SER A 83 4.55 -8.86 18.38
CA SER A 83 4.54 -10.33 18.41
C SER A 83 4.60 -11.05 17.05
N THR A 84 4.42 -10.36 15.93
CA THR A 84 4.65 -10.93 14.60
C THR A 84 6.12 -10.72 14.19
N CYS A 85 6.85 -11.82 14.00
CA CYS A 85 8.26 -11.80 13.62
C CYS A 85 8.48 -11.43 12.15
N THR A 86 9.65 -10.88 11.85
CA THR A 86 10.14 -10.78 10.47
C THR A 86 10.51 -12.16 9.93
N HIS A 87 9.79 -12.63 8.91
CA HIS A 87 10.06 -13.90 8.25
C HIS A 87 10.67 -13.66 6.86
N MET A 88 12.00 -13.77 6.73
CA MET A 88 12.71 -13.40 5.49
C MET A 88 12.32 -14.26 4.28
N GLY A 89 11.77 -15.46 4.50
CA GLY A 89 11.28 -16.34 3.44
C GLY A 89 9.93 -15.90 2.85
N ASP A 90 9.15 -15.11 3.59
CA ASP A 90 7.81 -14.72 3.17
C ASP A 90 7.88 -13.45 2.31
N PRO A 91 7.07 -13.32 1.23
CA PRO A 91 7.09 -12.15 0.36
C PRO A 91 6.97 -10.83 1.13
N LEU A 92 6.03 -10.75 2.07
CA LEU A 92 5.80 -9.54 2.88
C LEU A 92 6.55 -9.52 4.21
N ARG A 93 7.48 -10.46 4.46
CA ARG A 93 8.36 -10.42 5.64
C ARG A 93 7.60 -10.36 6.99
N GLY A 94 6.45 -11.03 7.07
CA GLY A 94 5.54 -11.01 8.21
C GLY A 94 4.61 -9.79 8.30
N PHE A 95 4.63 -8.88 7.32
CA PHE A 95 3.61 -7.84 7.19
C PHE A 95 2.33 -8.42 6.57
N THR A 96 1.20 -7.85 6.96
CA THR A 96 -0.14 -8.22 6.51
C THR A 96 -0.92 -6.97 6.08
N TRP A 97 -1.95 -7.14 5.27
CA TRP A 97 -2.82 -6.05 4.83
C TRP A 97 -3.92 -5.76 5.85
N GLU A 98 -3.94 -4.56 6.40
CA GLU A 98 -5.07 -4.05 7.17
C GLU A 98 -6.30 -3.86 6.26
N GLY A 99 -7.46 -4.38 6.68
CA GLY A 99 -8.73 -4.17 5.98
C GLY A 99 -8.96 -5.04 4.75
N ALA A 100 -8.16 -6.10 4.55
CA ALA A 100 -8.54 -7.18 3.63
C ALA A 100 -9.91 -7.74 4.08
N ALA A 101 -10.90 -7.70 3.19
CA ALA A 101 -12.22 -8.23 3.49
C ALA A 101 -12.11 -9.75 3.66
N GLY A 102 -12.23 -10.22 4.90
CA GLY A 102 -12.13 -11.64 5.26
C GLY A 102 -11.04 -11.89 6.29
N GLU A 103 -11.37 -11.69 7.57
CA GLU A 103 -10.78 -12.52 8.62
C GLU A 103 -11.19 -13.96 8.29
N GLY A 104 -10.31 -14.78 7.70
CA GLY A 104 -10.74 -16.14 7.34
C GLY A 104 -9.70 -17.07 6.75
N ASP A 105 -8.82 -16.61 5.87
CA ASP A 105 -7.79 -17.48 5.29
C ASP A 105 -6.50 -16.72 4.96
N PRO A 106 -5.32 -17.35 5.06
CA PRO A 106 -4.09 -16.78 4.55
C PRO A 106 -4.25 -16.64 3.04
N GLN A 107 -4.57 -15.44 2.57
CA GLN A 107 -4.50 -15.16 1.15
C GLN A 107 -3.05 -15.30 0.72
N GLU A 108 -2.75 -16.27 -0.14
CA GLU A 108 -1.42 -16.44 -0.71
C GLU A 108 -0.98 -15.11 -1.32
N VAL A 109 0.08 -14.53 -0.76
CA VAL A 109 0.61 -13.28 -1.28
C VAL A 109 1.51 -13.62 -2.45
N PRO A 110 1.22 -13.11 -3.67
CA PRO A 110 2.07 -13.37 -4.83
C PRO A 110 3.51 -12.93 -4.56
N ALA A 111 4.49 -13.74 -4.96
CA ALA A 111 5.91 -13.42 -4.82
C ALA A 111 6.30 -12.07 -5.47
N ALA A 112 5.56 -11.65 -6.51
CA ALA A 112 5.71 -10.35 -7.16
C ALA A 112 5.47 -9.16 -6.21
N LEU A 113 4.71 -9.34 -5.13
CA LEU A 113 4.55 -8.33 -4.07
C LEU A 113 5.70 -8.35 -3.06
N GLY A 114 6.73 -9.18 -3.23
CA GLY A 114 7.85 -9.30 -2.30
C GLY A 114 8.98 -8.27 -2.48
N GLN A 115 8.75 -7.17 -3.17
CA GLN A 115 9.79 -6.19 -3.52
C GLN A 115 9.95 -5.12 -2.42
N TRP A 116 11.07 -5.14 -1.72
CA TRP A 116 11.44 -4.17 -0.68
C TRP A 116 12.59 -3.28 -1.14
N VAL A 117 12.50 -1.96 -0.89
CA VAL A 117 13.61 -1.03 -1.16
C VAL A 117 14.82 -1.37 -0.29
N LYS A 118 14.55 -1.74 0.95
CA LYS A 118 15.51 -2.26 1.92
C LYS A 118 14.80 -3.30 2.77
N GLU A 119 15.51 -4.38 3.08
CA GLU A 119 14.99 -5.43 3.95
C GLU A 119 14.49 -4.84 5.29
N PRO A 120 13.27 -5.22 5.74
CA PRO A 120 12.72 -4.76 7.01
C PRO A 120 13.59 -5.11 8.20
N MET A 121 13.42 -4.36 9.29
CA MET A 121 14.10 -4.69 10.54
C MET A 121 13.67 -6.08 11.00
N ARG A 122 14.66 -6.94 11.33
CA ARG A 122 14.43 -8.24 11.96
C ARG A 122 14.01 -8.03 13.41
N SER A 123 12.70 -8.01 13.66
CA SER A 123 12.13 -7.74 14.97
C SER A 123 10.71 -8.32 15.08
N CYS A 124 10.31 -8.63 16.30
CA CYS A 124 8.95 -9.04 16.67
C CYS A 124 8.37 -8.21 17.82
N LEU A 125 9.08 -7.17 18.26
CA LEU A 125 8.75 -6.47 19.50
C LEU A 125 7.89 -5.22 19.28
N THR A 126 8.00 -4.62 18.10
CA THR A 126 7.34 -3.35 17.79
C THR A 126 6.45 -3.46 16.57
N VAL A 127 5.38 -2.67 16.57
CA VAL A 127 4.55 -2.47 15.39
C VAL A 127 5.37 -1.75 14.33
N ARG A 128 5.31 -2.26 13.09
CA ARG A 128 5.96 -1.66 11.92
C ARG A 128 4.92 -1.48 10.82
N CYS A 129 5.00 -0.37 10.11
CA CYS A 129 4.09 -0.02 9.03
C CYS A 129 4.92 0.22 7.78
N ALA A 130 4.40 -0.11 6.60
CA ALA A 130 5.13 0.07 5.36
C ALA A 130 4.34 0.95 4.38
N GLY A 131 5.09 1.68 3.57
CA GLY A 131 4.57 2.45 2.44
C GLY A 131 5.14 1.98 1.12
N LEU A 132 4.43 2.31 0.03
CA LEU A 132 4.93 2.17 -1.32
C LEU A 132 5.89 3.33 -1.62
N HIS A 133 7.14 3.01 -1.91
CA HIS A 133 8.15 4.00 -2.26
C HIS A 133 8.42 3.94 -3.77
N LEU A 134 8.31 5.09 -4.44
CA LEU A 134 8.63 5.21 -5.86
C LEU A 134 10.12 5.53 -6.02
N LEU A 135 10.81 4.74 -6.83
CA LEU A 135 12.23 4.89 -7.13
C LEU A 135 12.41 5.47 -8.54
N ALA A 136 13.55 6.12 -8.76
CA ALA A 136 13.98 6.50 -10.09
C ALA A 136 14.21 5.22 -10.91
N GLY A 137 13.38 4.99 -11.92
CA GLY A 137 13.55 3.91 -12.88
C GLY A 137 13.86 4.45 -14.28
N PRO A 138 14.27 3.60 -15.23
CA PRO A 138 14.28 3.99 -16.64
C PRO A 138 12.87 4.48 -17.05
N ALA A 139 12.80 5.40 -18.01
CA ALA A 139 11.54 6.03 -18.44
C ALA A 139 10.43 5.04 -18.84
N SER A 140 10.80 3.79 -19.15
CA SER A 140 9.89 2.70 -19.50
C SER A 140 9.22 1.99 -18.32
N SER A 141 9.71 2.14 -17.08
CA SER A 141 9.10 1.53 -15.88
C SER A 141 9.62 2.20 -14.60
N PRO A 142 8.79 2.98 -13.87
CA PRO A 142 9.17 3.45 -12.55
C PRO A 142 9.43 2.25 -11.64
N SER A 143 10.62 2.21 -11.04
CA SER A 143 10.95 1.20 -10.04
C SER A 143 10.19 1.51 -8.75
N TRP A 144 9.81 0.49 -8.00
CA TRP A 144 9.05 0.64 -6.76
C TRP A 144 9.57 -0.32 -5.69
N GLY A 145 9.12 -0.15 -4.45
CA GLY A 145 9.33 -1.14 -3.41
C GLY A 145 8.66 -0.73 -2.12
N TRP A 146 8.47 -1.69 -1.23
CA TRP A 146 8.02 -1.43 0.14
C TRP A 146 9.14 -0.81 0.96
N LYS A 147 8.77 0.13 1.82
CA LYS A 147 9.67 0.75 2.78
C LYS A 147 8.98 0.83 4.14
N GLU A 148 9.64 0.25 5.14
CA GLU A 148 9.31 0.38 6.58
C GLU A 148 9.60 1.80 7.09
#